data_AF-K3YJN9-F1
#
_entry.id   AF-K3YJN9-F1
#
_cell.length_a   1.000
_cell.length_b   1.000
_cell.length_c   1.000
_cell.angle_alpha   90.00
_cell.angle_beta   90.00
_cell.angle_gamma   90.00
#
_symmetry.space_group_name_H-M   'P 1'
#
loop_
_entity.id
_entity.type
_entity.pdbx_description
1 polymer ?
#
loop_
_entity_poly.entity_id
_entity_poly.type
_entity_poly.pdbx_seq_one_letter_code
_entity_poly.pdbx_strand_id
1 'polypeptide(L)'
;MAMAASRVASQHNTADLESSRLRRSPPPPHQAQPRPPLPARSEDQDEDEDEEGAMTGGAAASQAYGEAWYWDERYRKEAGPFDWYQKYPALAPLLRLYVQPHHRLLLVGCGNSVFGENMVDDGYQDVVNIDISSVVIEQMKKKYHDKPHLKYMKMDVKNMSDFESGSFEAVIDKGTLDSIMCGQNSQENATKMLEEVNRILKENGVYMLVT
;
A
#
# COMPACT_ATOMS: atom_id res chain seq x y z
N MET A 1 68.40 -16.41 26.57
CA MET A 1 69.23 -15.63 25.63
C MET A 1 68.34 -14.54 25.04
N ALA A 2 68.73 -13.28 25.23
CA ALA A 2 67.91 -12.08 25.07
C ALA A 2 68.04 -11.40 23.69
N MET A 3 67.23 -10.33 23.50
CA MET A 3 67.26 -9.20 22.52
C MET A 3 66.05 -9.20 21.57
N ALA A 4 65.01 -8.35 21.77
CA ALA A 4 64.88 -6.91 21.46
C ALA A 4 64.68 -6.65 19.95
N ALA A 5 63.47 -6.35 19.45
CA ALA A 5 62.72 -5.09 19.43
C ALA A 5 62.90 -4.30 18.11
N SER A 6 61.81 -4.04 17.38
CA SER A 6 61.59 -2.73 16.74
C SER A 6 60.11 -2.55 16.36
N ARG A 7 59.53 -1.43 16.85
CA ARG A 7 58.23 -0.89 16.46
C ARG A 7 58.42 -0.01 15.23
N VAL A 8 57.52 -0.10 14.26
CA VAL A 8 57.22 1.01 13.35
C VAL A 8 55.72 1.22 13.34
N ALA A 9 55.31 2.39 13.82
CA ALA A 9 53.97 2.92 13.69
C ALA A 9 53.80 3.47 12.26
N SER A 10 52.78 3.01 11.54
CA SER A 10 52.35 3.66 10.30
C SER A 10 51.19 4.58 10.62
N GLN A 11 51.44 5.87 10.48
CA GLN A 11 50.47 6.95 10.64
C GLN A 11 49.31 6.78 9.66
N HIS A 12 48.08 6.85 10.18
CA HIS A 12 46.89 7.01 9.36
C HIS A 12 46.85 8.44 8.81
N ASN A 13 46.82 8.58 7.49
CA ASN A 13 46.61 9.85 6.82
C ASN A 13 45.11 10.18 6.85
N THR A 14 44.69 11.04 7.77
CA THR A 14 43.29 11.49 7.94
C THR A 14 42.94 12.68 7.05
N ALA A 15 43.43 12.72 5.81
CA ALA A 15 43.26 13.88 4.92
C ALA A 15 42.44 13.63 3.64
N ASP A 16 41.91 12.43 3.43
CA ASP A 16 41.20 12.08 2.17
C ASP A 16 39.69 11.85 2.31
N LEU A 17 39.10 12.19 3.46
CA LEU A 17 37.67 11.95 3.76
C LEU A 17 36.80 13.22 3.83
N GLU A 18 37.37 14.42 3.68
CA GLU A 18 36.61 15.69 3.74
C GLU A 18 36.38 16.38 2.39
N SER A 19 36.87 15.86 1.26
CA SER A 19 36.68 16.50 -0.06
C SER A 19 35.47 16.01 -0.86
N SER A 20 34.69 15.02 -0.40
CA SER A 20 33.54 14.49 -1.15
C SER A 20 32.16 14.94 -0.63
N ARG A 21 32.12 15.82 0.39
CA ARG A 21 30.88 16.26 1.06
C ARG A 21 30.29 17.60 0.59
N LEU A 22 30.78 18.23 -0.47
CA LEU A 22 30.11 19.39 -1.05
C LEU A 22 29.73 19.18 -2.51
N ARG A 23 28.44 19.45 -2.80
CA ARG A 23 27.71 19.40 -4.07
C ARG A 23 26.99 18.09 -4.38
N ARG A 24 25.92 17.81 -3.63
CA ARG A 24 24.71 17.25 -4.23
C ARG A 24 23.55 18.15 -3.84
N SER A 25 23.06 18.92 -4.82
CA SER A 25 21.81 19.67 -4.68
C SER A 25 20.67 18.69 -4.36
N PRO A 26 19.68 19.08 -3.54
CA PRO A 26 18.52 18.24 -3.29
C PRO A 26 17.81 17.90 -4.61
N PRO A 27 17.28 16.68 -4.78
CA PRO A 27 16.44 16.37 -5.93
C PRO A 27 15.23 17.33 -5.93
N PRO A 28 14.77 17.78 -7.11
CA PRO A 28 13.59 18.63 -7.19
C PRO A 28 12.39 17.90 -6.55
N PRO A 29 11.42 18.63 -5.97
CA PRO A 29 10.19 18.00 -5.49
C PRO A 29 9.58 17.21 -6.64
N HIS A 30 9.31 15.92 -6.40
CA HIS A 30 8.54 15.11 -7.31
C HIS A 30 7.22 15.84 -7.55
N GLN A 31 7.02 16.32 -8.78
CA GLN A 31 5.73 16.83 -9.20
C GLN A 31 4.70 15.73 -8.92
N ALA A 32 3.63 16.10 -8.21
CA ALA A 32 2.47 15.25 -8.06
C ALA A 32 2.06 14.77 -9.46
N GLN A 33 1.99 13.46 -9.65
CA GLN A 33 1.55 12.91 -10.93
C GLN A 33 0.11 13.39 -11.20
N PRO A 34 -0.21 13.81 -12.43
CA PRO A 34 -1.55 14.27 -12.75
C PRO A 34 -2.55 13.13 -12.53
N ARG A 35 -3.69 13.47 -11.95
CA ARG A 35 -4.82 12.55 -11.82
C ARG A 35 -5.18 11.99 -13.21
N PRO A 36 -5.56 10.72 -13.32
CA PRO A 36 -6.02 10.15 -14.59
C PRO A 36 -7.22 10.96 -15.12
N PRO A 37 -7.32 11.15 -16.45
CA PRO A 37 -8.37 11.97 -17.04
C PRO A 37 -9.73 11.31 -16.86
N LEU A 38 -10.74 12.13 -16.57
CA LEU A 38 -12.15 11.73 -16.59
C LEU A 38 -12.56 11.36 -18.03
N PRO A 39 -13.45 10.36 -18.23
CA PRO A 39 -14.00 10.07 -19.55
C PRO A 39 -14.81 11.27 -20.06
N ALA A 40 -14.60 11.61 -21.33
CA ALA A 40 -15.32 12.70 -22.00
C ALA A 40 -16.84 12.42 -22.01
N ARG A 41 -17.63 13.42 -21.61
CA ARG A 41 -19.07 13.43 -21.90
C ARG A 41 -19.23 13.58 -23.42
N SER A 42 -19.99 12.68 -24.02
CA SER A 42 -20.57 12.89 -25.34
C SER A 42 -21.62 14.00 -25.20
N GLU A 43 -21.35 15.15 -25.82
CA GLU A 43 -22.35 16.17 -26.13
C GLU A 43 -23.12 15.73 -27.40
N ASP A 44 -24.34 16.25 -27.55
CA ASP A 44 -25.37 16.02 -28.58
C ASP A 44 -26.52 15.08 -28.09
N GLN A 45 -27.78 15.49 -27.92
CA GLN A 45 -28.56 16.61 -28.46
C GLN A 45 -29.65 17.07 -27.47
N ASP A 46 -29.91 18.38 -27.49
CA ASP A 46 -31.02 19.09 -26.87
C ASP A 46 -32.37 18.75 -27.54
N GLU A 47 -33.46 18.75 -26.76
CA GLU A 47 -34.77 19.31 -27.16
C GLU A 47 -35.59 19.59 -25.88
N ASP A 48 -36.11 20.82 -25.81
CA ASP A 48 -36.73 21.51 -24.68
C ASP A 48 -38.13 21.00 -24.28
N GLU A 49 -38.53 21.18 -23.01
CA GLU A 49 -39.74 21.94 -22.59
C GLU A 49 -40.00 21.85 -21.05
N ASP A 50 -40.02 23.04 -20.43
CA ASP A 50 -40.85 23.57 -19.35
C ASP A 50 -40.75 23.16 -17.84
N GLU A 51 -40.26 24.15 -17.07
CA GLU A 51 -40.58 24.63 -15.70
C GLU A 51 -41.22 23.71 -14.63
N GLU A 52 -40.55 23.45 -13.50
CA GLU A 52 -40.62 24.23 -12.23
C GLU A 52 -39.76 23.56 -11.14
N GLY A 53 -39.06 24.38 -10.34
CA GLY A 53 -37.86 23.96 -9.60
C GLY A 53 -38.05 23.09 -8.36
N ALA A 54 -37.13 22.14 -8.21
CA ALA A 54 -36.55 21.77 -6.92
C ALA A 54 -35.05 21.56 -7.10
N MET A 55 -34.26 22.37 -6.38
CA MET A 55 -32.79 22.35 -6.37
C MET A 55 -32.23 20.98 -5.97
N THR A 56 -31.90 20.12 -6.94
CA THR A 56 -30.99 19.00 -6.71
C THR A 56 -29.59 19.48 -7.05
N GLY A 57 -28.86 19.92 -6.03
CA GLY A 57 -27.43 20.17 -6.13
C GLY A 57 -26.75 18.94 -6.73
N GLY A 58 -26.00 19.16 -7.81
CA GLY A 58 -25.23 18.10 -8.47
C GLY A 58 -24.30 17.45 -7.48
N ALA A 59 -24.69 16.27 -6.98
CA ALA A 59 -23.78 15.38 -6.29
C ALA A 59 -22.66 15.04 -7.30
N ALA A 60 -21.43 15.45 -6.98
CA ALA A 60 -20.27 14.91 -7.66
C ALA A 60 -20.43 13.39 -7.71
N ALA A 61 -20.38 12.80 -8.91
CA ALA A 61 -20.51 11.36 -9.08
C ALA A 61 -19.55 10.68 -8.09
N SER A 62 -20.10 10.02 -7.07
CA SER A 62 -19.30 9.32 -6.08
C SER A 62 -18.49 8.28 -6.84
N GLN A 63 -17.17 8.43 -6.88
CA GLN A 63 -16.32 7.45 -7.53
C GLN A 63 -16.47 6.16 -6.71
N ALA A 64 -16.90 5.07 -7.35
CA ALA A 64 -17.33 3.83 -6.70
C ALA A 64 -16.17 3.00 -6.13
N TYR A 65 -15.09 3.64 -5.66
CA TYR A 65 -13.90 2.99 -5.11
C TYR A 65 -14.17 2.21 -3.81
N GLY A 66 -15.28 2.49 -3.13
CA GLY A 66 -15.73 1.68 -1.98
C GLY A 66 -16.37 0.34 -2.39
N GLU A 67 -16.66 0.13 -3.68
CA GLU A 67 -17.47 -0.99 -4.16
C GLU A 67 -16.62 -2.07 -4.82
N ALA A 68 -16.90 -3.34 -4.48
CA ALA A 68 -16.17 -4.49 -5.02
C ALA A 68 -16.27 -4.59 -6.55
N TRP A 69 -17.44 -4.28 -7.12
CA TRP A 69 -17.69 -4.41 -8.55
C TRP A 69 -16.80 -3.46 -9.38
N TYR A 70 -16.48 -2.28 -8.84
CA TYR A 70 -15.61 -1.31 -9.50
C TYR A 70 -14.21 -1.89 -9.68
N TRP A 71 -13.66 -2.47 -8.60
CA TRP A 71 -12.34 -3.08 -8.61
C TRP A 71 -12.28 -4.35 -9.46
N ASP A 72 -13.30 -5.21 -9.36
CA ASP A 72 -13.41 -6.38 -10.23
C ASP A 72 -13.35 -5.98 -11.72
N GLU A 73 -14.06 -4.92 -12.12
CA GLU A 73 -14.05 -4.44 -13.50
C GLU A 73 -12.68 -3.88 -13.91
N ARG A 74 -12.04 -3.11 -13.03
CA ARG A 74 -10.68 -2.59 -13.25
C ARG A 74 -9.69 -3.75 -13.46
N TYR A 75 -9.70 -4.76 -12.60
CA TYR A 75 -8.74 -5.87 -12.67
C TYR A 75 -9.01 -6.85 -13.81
N ARG A 76 -10.22 -6.88 -14.39
CA ARG A 76 -10.46 -7.59 -15.66
C ARG A 76 -9.79 -6.89 -16.85
N LYS A 77 -9.77 -5.55 -16.84
CA LYS A 77 -9.23 -4.72 -17.94
C LYS A 77 -7.72 -4.53 -17.82
N GLU A 78 -7.22 -4.34 -16.60
CA GLU A 78 -5.83 -3.98 -16.30
C GLU A 78 -5.18 -5.05 -15.40
N ALA A 79 -4.74 -6.15 -16.00
CA ALA A 79 -4.12 -7.26 -15.26
C ALA A 79 -2.64 -7.04 -14.87
N GLY A 80 -2.01 -5.97 -15.38
CA GLY A 80 -0.60 -5.65 -15.10
C GLY A 80 -0.42 -5.05 -13.69
N PRO A 81 0.75 -5.24 -13.05
CA PRO A 81 0.98 -4.76 -11.69
C PRO A 81 0.87 -3.23 -11.61
N PHE A 82 0.18 -2.75 -10.58
CA PHE A 82 -0.01 -1.32 -10.32
C PHE A 82 0.23 -1.01 -8.84
N ASP A 83 0.96 0.07 -8.58
CA ASP A 83 1.22 0.56 -7.22
C ASP A 83 0.66 1.97 -7.07
N TRP A 84 -0.34 2.11 -6.20
CA TRP A 84 -0.70 3.40 -5.64
C TRP A 84 0.39 3.87 -4.66
N TYR A 85 0.64 5.19 -4.64
CA TYR A 85 1.61 5.86 -3.78
C TYR A 85 3.05 5.38 -3.96
N GLN A 86 3.74 5.05 -2.86
CA GLN A 86 5.15 4.66 -2.84
C GLN A 86 5.33 3.16 -3.12
N LYS A 87 6.43 2.82 -3.79
CA LYS A 87 6.88 1.43 -3.99
C LYS A 87 7.65 0.92 -2.78
N TYR A 88 7.77 -0.41 -2.66
CA TYR A 88 8.47 -1.05 -1.54
C TYR A 88 9.87 -0.47 -1.24
N PRO A 89 10.78 -0.25 -2.20
CA PRO A 89 12.13 0.24 -1.88
C PRO A 89 12.17 1.58 -1.14
N ALA A 90 11.18 2.45 -1.38
CA ALA A 90 11.08 3.74 -0.69
C ALA A 90 10.59 3.60 0.75
N LEU A 91 9.74 2.60 1.04
CA LEU A 91 9.18 2.35 2.37
C LEU A 91 10.00 1.34 3.19
N ALA A 92 10.82 0.50 2.56
CA ALA A 92 11.59 -0.56 3.23
C ALA A 92 12.43 -0.05 4.42
N PRO A 93 13.15 1.09 4.35
CA PRO A 93 13.89 1.60 5.51
C PRO A 93 12.99 1.90 6.72
N LEU A 94 11.78 2.39 6.49
CA LEU A 94 10.81 2.69 7.55
C LEU A 94 10.15 1.40 8.07
N LEU A 95 9.73 0.51 7.18
CA LEU A 95 9.11 -0.77 7.53
C LEU A 95 10.00 -1.59 8.47
N ARG A 96 11.30 -1.67 8.18
CA ARG A 96 12.28 -2.43 8.97
C ARG A 96 12.48 -1.90 10.40
N LEU A 97 12.06 -0.67 10.70
CA LEU A 97 12.10 -0.14 12.08
C LEU A 97 11.03 -0.76 12.98
N TYR A 98 9.94 -1.26 12.40
CA TYR A 98 8.74 -1.64 13.14
C TYR A 98 8.25 -3.07 12.82
N VAL A 99 8.56 -3.60 11.63
CA VAL A 99 8.11 -4.92 11.17
C VAL A 99 9.32 -5.81 10.94
N GLN A 100 9.42 -6.88 11.73
CA GLN A 100 10.50 -7.86 11.62
C GLN A 100 10.19 -8.91 10.53
N PRO A 101 11.20 -9.54 9.91
CA PRO A 101 10.98 -10.54 8.86
C PRO A 101 10.14 -11.76 9.29
N HIS A 102 10.15 -12.11 10.58
CA HIS A 102 9.38 -13.24 11.13
C HIS A 102 7.99 -12.85 11.65
N HIS A 103 7.63 -11.55 11.61
CA HIS A 103 6.29 -11.10 11.95
C HIS A 103 5.28 -11.61 10.92
N ARG A 104 4.07 -11.95 11.38
CA ARG A 104 2.91 -12.18 10.54
C ARG A 104 2.25 -10.83 10.23
N LEU A 105 2.22 -10.50 8.94
CA LEU A 105 1.76 -9.20 8.47
C LEU A 105 0.59 -9.31 7.49
N LEU A 106 -0.30 -8.32 7.55
CA LEU A 106 -1.47 -8.21 6.67
C LEU A 106 -1.33 -6.98 5.76
N LEU A 107 -1.38 -7.19 4.45
CA LEU A 107 -1.59 -6.15 3.45
C LEU A 107 -3.08 -6.07 3.13
N VAL A 108 -3.75 -4.99 3.54
CA VAL A 108 -5.17 -4.75 3.22
C VAL A 108 -5.29 -4.03 1.87
N GLY A 109 -6.34 -4.34 1.11
CA GLY A 109 -6.55 -3.80 -0.24
C GLY A 109 -5.33 -3.99 -1.14
N CYS A 110 -4.77 -5.21 -1.14
CA CYS A 110 -3.47 -5.49 -1.77
C CYS A 110 -3.45 -5.25 -3.28
N GLY A 111 -4.60 -5.32 -3.95
CA GLY A 111 -4.73 -5.22 -5.39
C GLY A 111 -3.76 -6.13 -6.14
N ASN A 112 -3.24 -5.63 -7.26
CA ASN A 112 -2.22 -6.30 -8.07
C ASN A 112 -0.82 -5.73 -7.83
N SER A 113 -0.61 -5.07 -6.69
CA SER A 113 0.69 -4.52 -6.30
C SER A 113 1.72 -5.63 -6.10
N VAL A 114 2.97 -5.35 -6.47
CA VAL A 114 4.12 -6.22 -6.18
C VAL A 114 4.75 -5.95 -4.80
N PHE A 115 4.10 -5.14 -3.96
CA PHE A 115 4.61 -4.76 -2.65
C PHE A 115 4.84 -5.96 -1.74
N GLY A 116 3.85 -6.85 -1.60
CA GLY A 116 3.98 -8.07 -0.82
C GLY A 116 5.06 -9.01 -1.35
N GLU A 117 5.17 -9.16 -2.68
CA GLU A 117 6.26 -9.92 -3.31
C GLU A 117 7.63 -9.36 -2.92
N ASN A 118 7.82 -8.04 -3.03
CA ASN A 118 9.09 -7.42 -2.67
C ASN A 118 9.41 -7.56 -1.19
N MET A 119 8.41 -7.60 -0.30
CA MET A 119 8.62 -7.92 1.11
C MET A 119 9.12 -9.37 1.27
N VAL A 120 8.48 -10.34 0.62
CA VAL A 120 8.95 -11.73 0.71
C VAL A 120 10.35 -11.90 0.14
N ASP A 121 10.66 -11.24 -0.98
CA ASP A 121 12.01 -11.23 -1.56
C ASP A 121 13.04 -10.54 -0.64
N ASP A 122 12.60 -9.64 0.26
CA ASP A 122 13.41 -9.01 1.32
C ASP A 122 13.45 -9.82 2.64
N GLY A 123 12.92 -11.04 2.63
CA GLY A 123 13.05 -12.02 3.73
C GLY A 123 11.86 -12.11 4.67
N TYR A 124 10.76 -11.39 4.42
CA TYR A 124 9.53 -11.52 5.21
C TYR A 124 8.86 -12.88 4.95
N GLN A 125 8.44 -13.57 6.02
CA GLN A 125 8.10 -15.00 5.95
C GLN A 125 6.60 -15.30 5.96
N ASP A 126 5.77 -14.41 6.49
CA ASP A 126 4.33 -14.61 6.55
C ASP A 126 3.57 -13.33 6.16
N VAL A 127 3.37 -13.17 4.85
CA VAL A 127 2.69 -12.04 4.24
C VAL A 127 1.31 -12.46 3.75
N VAL A 128 0.29 -12.05 4.49
CA VAL A 128 -1.12 -12.24 4.13
C VAL A 128 -1.61 -11.01 3.37
N ASN A 129 -2.29 -11.23 2.26
CA ASN A 129 -2.81 -10.20 1.38
C ASN A 129 -4.32 -10.39 1.26
N ILE A 130 -5.09 -9.33 1.53
CA ILE A 130 -6.53 -9.34 1.32
C ILE A 130 -6.96 -8.28 0.34
N ASP A 131 -8.01 -8.57 -0.42
CA ASP A 131 -8.70 -7.62 -1.28
C ASP A 131 -10.18 -8.02 -1.38
N ILE A 132 -11.04 -7.02 -1.57
CA ILE A 132 -12.48 -7.24 -1.75
C ILE A 132 -12.77 -7.84 -3.14
N SER A 133 -11.90 -7.59 -4.13
CA SER A 133 -12.03 -8.10 -5.49
C SER A 133 -11.65 -9.57 -5.58
N SER A 134 -12.61 -10.42 -5.97
CA SER A 134 -12.32 -11.83 -6.30
C SER A 134 -11.37 -11.95 -7.48
N VAL A 135 -11.51 -11.07 -8.47
CA VAL A 135 -10.75 -11.11 -9.71
C VAL A 135 -9.25 -10.99 -9.43
N VAL A 136 -8.84 -9.99 -8.65
CA VAL A 136 -7.41 -9.79 -8.37
C VAL A 136 -6.86 -10.88 -7.46
N ILE A 137 -7.63 -11.34 -6.49
CA ILE A 137 -7.21 -12.43 -5.61
C ILE A 137 -6.95 -13.72 -6.40
N GLU A 138 -7.81 -14.06 -7.35
CA GLU A 138 -7.60 -15.23 -8.22
C GLU A 138 -6.37 -15.08 -9.11
N GLN A 139 -6.16 -13.89 -9.68
CA GLN A 139 -4.98 -13.57 -10.49
C GLN A 139 -3.69 -13.70 -9.66
N MET A 140 -3.66 -13.15 -8.46
CA MET A 140 -2.49 -13.15 -7.59
C MET A 140 -2.20 -14.53 -7.00
N LYS A 141 -3.24 -15.29 -6.62
CA LYS A 141 -3.11 -16.72 -6.25
C LYS A 141 -2.47 -17.53 -7.37
N LYS A 142 -2.92 -17.34 -8.62
CA LYS A 142 -2.36 -18.04 -9.78
C LYS A 142 -0.90 -17.63 -10.02
N LYS A 143 -0.61 -16.33 -9.96
CA LYS A 143 0.74 -15.79 -10.18
C LYS A 143 1.75 -16.29 -9.15
N TYR A 144 1.36 -16.36 -7.88
CA TYR A 144 2.25 -16.69 -6.76
C TYR A 144 1.99 -18.05 -6.11
N HIS A 145 1.38 -18.99 -6.85
CA HIS A 145 1.04 -20.32 -6.34
C HIS A 145 2.24 -21.10 -5.75
N ASP A 146 3.45 -20.85 -6.25
CA ASP A 146 4.69 -21.47 -5.79
C ASP A 146 5.43 -20.67 -4.69
N LYS A 147 4.88 -19.55 -4.21
CA LYS A 147 5.48 -18.73 -3.13
C LYS A 147 4.67 -18.90 -1.83
N PRO A 148 4.95 -19.90 -0.98
CA PRO A 148 4.14 -20.22 0.21
C PRO A 148 4.11 -19.12 1.28
N HIS A 149 5.11 -18.22 1.29
CA HIS A 149 5.17 -17.06 2.17
C HIS A 149 4.18 -15.94 1.78
N LEU A 150 3.63 -15.98 0.55
CA LEU A 150 2.61 -15.05 0.06
C LEU A 150 1.24 -15.72 0.04
N LYS A 151 0.36 -15.28 0.93
CA LYS A 151 -1.01 -15.78 1.03
C LYS A 151 -1.96 -14.71 0.49
N TYR A 152 -2.92 -15.09 -0.35
CA TYR A 152 -3.94 -14.20 -0.89
C TYR A 152 -5.32 -14.70 -0.52
N MET A 153 -6.19 -13.83 -0.01
CA MET A 153 -7.54 -14.18 0.44
C MET A 153 -8.54 -13.10 0.00
N LYS A 154 -9.69 -13.51 -0.55
CA LYS A 154 -10.79 -12.59 -0.82
C LYS A 154 -11.44 -12.25 0.51
N MET A 155 -11.43 -10.98 0.89
CA MET A 155 -11.97 -10.53 2.16
C MET A 155 -12.29 -9.04 2.10
N ASP A 156 -13.39 -8.64 2.73
CA ASP A 156 -13.70 -7.23 2.95
C ASP A 156 -12.97 -6.77 4.22
N VAL A 157 -12.14 -5.74 4.13
CA VAL A 157 -11.40 -5.23 5.31
C VAL A 157 -12.32 -4.71 6.42
N LYS A 158 -13.59 -4.42 6.10
CA LYS A 158 -14.64 -4.06 7.07
C LYS A 158 -15.18 -5.25 7.86
N ASN A 159 -14.86 -6.47 7.44
CA ASN A 159 -15.22 -7.71 8.12
C ASN A 159 -14.14 -8.78 7.89
N MET A 160 -13.22 -8.88 8.84
CA MET A 160 -12.11 -9.82 8.87
C MET A 160 -12.36 -10.94 9.89
N SER A 161 -13.61 -11.41 10.00
CA SER A 161 -14.02 -12.43 10.99
C SER A 161 -13.26 -13.76 10.91
N ASP A 162 -12.68 -14.07 9.74
CA ASP A 162 -11.87 -15.27 9.54
C ASP A 162 -10.50 -15.18 10.24
N PHE A 163 -10.13 -14.00 10.75
CA PHE A 163 -8.93 -13.78 11.54
C PHE A 163 -9.28 -13.66 13.02
N GLU A 164 -8.54 -14.40 13.85
CA GLU A 164 -8.59 -14.27 15.30
C GLU A 164 -8.11 -12.88 15.76
N SER A 165 -8.64 -12.41 16.89
CA SER A 165 -8.17 -11.18 17.53
C SER A 165 -6.71 -11.34 17.96
N GLY A 166 -5.89 -10.29 17.83
CA GLY A 166 -4.48 -10.36 18.21
C GLY A 166 -3.66 -11.39 17.41
N SER A 167 -3.96 -11.59 16.14
CA SER A 167 -3.32 -12.61 15.30
C SER A 167 -2.26 -12.06 14.32
N PHE A 168 -2.08 -10.74 14.24
CA PHE A 168 -1.08 -10.08 13.40
C PHE A 168 -0.19 -9.12 14.19
N GLU A 169 1.11 -9.11 13.91
CA GLU A 169 2.05 -8.12 14.46
C GLU A 169 1.99 -6.79 13.69
N ALA A 170 1.61 -6.82 12.41
CA ALA A 170 1.51 -5.61 11.61
C ALA A 170 0.38 -5.67 10.58
N VAL A 171 -0.27 -4.53 10.36
CA VAL A 171 -1.19 -4.29 9.25
C VAL A 171 -0.67 -3.11 8.45
N ILE A 172 -0.55 -3.27 7.14
CA ILE A 172 -0.11 -2.21 6.22
C ILE A 172 -1.27 -1.92 5.28
N ASP A 173 -1.72 -0.67 5.30
CA ASP A 173 -2.69 -0.11 4.38
C ASP A 173 -1.99 0.87 3.43
N LYS A 174 -2.11 0.63 2.13
CA LYS A 174 -1.61 1.52 1.09
C LYS A 174 -2.73 1.87 0.10
N GLY A 175 -3.50 2.92 0.42
CA GLY A 175 -4.59 3.44 -0.41
C GLY A 175 -5.97 2.81 -0.22
N THR A 176 -6.11 1.86 0.70
CA THR A 176 -7.40 1.18 0.94
C THR A 176 -8.35 2.08 1.71
N LEU A 177 -7.86 2.72 2.79
CA LEU A 177 -8.66 3.69 3.52
C LEU A 177 -9.08 4.86 2.63
N ASP A 178 -8.21 5.35 1.75
CA ASP A 178 -8.55 6.39 0.77
C ASP A 178 -9.69 5.96 -0.17
N SER A 179 -9.64 4.71 -0.64
CA SER A 179 -10.67 4.11 -1.50
C SER A 179 -12.02 4.02 -0.77
N ILE A 180 -12.01 3.61 0.50
CA ILE A 180 -13.20 3.56 1.36
C ILE A 180 -13.74 4.97 1.61
N MET A 181 -12.87 5.94 1.84
CA MET A 181 -13.25 7.32 2.14
C MET A 181 -13.91 8.03 0.95
N CYS A 182 -13.67 7.56 -0.27
CA CYS A 182 -14.31 8.04 -1.49
C CYS A 182 -15.68 7.40 -1.77
N GLY A 183 -16.08 6.37 -1.01
CA GLY A 183 -17.35 5.66 -1.16
C GLY A 183 -18.52 6.27 -0.39
N GLN A 184 -19.69 5.64 -0.54
CA GLN A 184 -20.86 5.95 0.29
C GLN A 184 -20.65 5.45 1.73
N ASN A 185 -21.29 6.11 2.70
CA ASN A 185 -21.14 5.80 4.14
C ASN A 185 -19.66 5.74 4.58
N SER A 186 -18.81 6.57 3.97
CA SER A 186 -17.35 6.52 4.11
C SER A 186 -16.88 6.52 5.57
N GLN A 187 -17.44 7.39 6.41
CA GLN A 187 -17.06 7.46 7.83
C GLN A 187 -17.41 6.18 8.61
N GLU A 188 -18.59 5.61 8.39
CA GLU A 188 -19.01 4.36 9.03
C GLU A 188 -18.13 3.19 8.54
N ASN A 189 -17.88 3.13 7.23
CA ASN A 189 -17.07 2.09 6.63
C ASN A 189 -15.60 2.17 7.06
N ALA A 190 -15.04 3.38 7.16
CA ALA A 190 -13.71 3.61 7.72
C ALA A 190 -13.64 3.21 9.19
N THR A 191 -14.69 3.51 9.97
CA THR A 191 -14.78 3.10 11.38
C THR A 191 -14.74 1.58 11.51
N LYS A 192 -15.57 0.85 10.74
CA LYS A 192 -15.57 -0.62 10.71
C LYS A 192 -14.21 -1.21 10.33
N MET A 193 -13.55 -0.66 9.32
CA MET A 193 -12.19 -1.07 8.94
C MET A 193 -11.22 -0.89 10.11
N LEU A 194 -11.19 0.29 10.74
CA LEU A 194 -10.25 0.57 11.81
C LEU A 194 -10.53 -0.25 13.08
N GLU A 195 -11.80 -0.55 13.37
CA GLU A 195 -12.19 -1.47 14.44
C GLU A 195 -11.67 -2.89 14.18
N GLU A 196 -11.81 -3.39 12.95
CA GLU A 196 -11.28 -4.70 12.57
C GLU A 196 -9.76 -4.74 12.59
N VAL A 197 -9.07 -3.71 12.08
CA VAL A 197 -7.61 -3.57 12.17
C VAL A 197 -7.15 -3.59 13.63
N ASN A 198 -7.79 -2.81 14.50
CA ASN A 198 -7.49 -2.79 15.93
C ASN A 198 -7.72 -4.16 16.58
N ARG A 199 -8.81 -4.86 16.21
CA ARG A 199 -9.14 -6.17 16.77
C ARG A 199 -8.09 -7.24 16.42
N ILE A 200 -7.64 -7.30 15.17
CA ILE A 200 -6.72 -8.35 14.71
C ILE A 200 -5.26 -8.08 15.08
N LEU A 201 -4.90 -6.83 15.38
CA LEU A 201 -3.56 -6.49 15.82
C LEU A 201 -3.28 -7.03 17.22
N LYS A 202 -2.08 -7.58 17.41
CA LYS A 202 -1.53 -7.93 18.73
C LYS A 202 -1.37 -6.69 19.59
N GLU A 203 -1.25 -6.90 20.90
CA GLU A 203 -0.76 -5.85 21.79
C GLU A 203 0.62 -5.37 21.30
N ASN A 204 0.80 -4.04 21.19
CA ASN A 204 1.96 -3.40 20.55
C ASN A 204 2.14 -3.69 19.06
N GLY A 205 1.13 -4.27 18.40
CA GLY A 205 1.11 -4.42 16.95
C GLY A 205 1.06 -3.06 16.24
N VAL A 206 1.56 -3.02 15.01
CA VAL A 206 1.74 -1.78 14.26
C VAL A 206 0.76 -1.70 13.10
N TYR A 207 -0.01 -0.61 13.06
CA TYR A 207 -0.75 -0.20 11.87
C TYR A 207 0.04 0.85 11.10
N MET A 208 0.35 0.59 9.82
CA MET A 208 0.97 1.56 8.93
C MET A 208 0.01 1.98 7.83
N LEU A 209 -0.35 3.26 7.81
CA LEU A 209 -1.17 3.86 6.77
C LEU A 209 -0.30 4.68 5.81
N VAL A 210 -0.39 4.38 4.52
CA VAL A 210 0.27 5.08 3.42
C VAL A 210 -0.81 5.70 2.52
N THR A 211 -0.88 7.03 2.50
CA THR A 211 -1.91 7.89 1.88
C THR A 211 -1.24 9.14 1.29
#